data_AF-A0A6L5XA74-F1
#
_entry.id   AF-A0A6L5XA74-F1
#
_cell.length_a   1.000
_cell.length_b   1.000
_cell.length_c   1.000
_cell.angle_alpha   90.00
_cell.angle_beta   90.00
_cell.angle_gamma   90.00
#
_symmetry.space_group_name_H-M   'P 1'
#
loop_
_entity.id
_entity.type
_entity.pdbx_description
1 polymer ?
#
loop_
_entity_poly.entity_id
_entity_poly.type
_entity_poly.pdbx_seq_one_letter_code
_entity_poly.pdbx_strand_id
1 'polypeptide(L)'
;MTKNREGGKSIMRTLLLPELADKTFVALKEAGASSYYQTTFQTVARQFIRYATEKDAQTFSMDLGLQFLEDHYSMSERIREGKFCYQYLRSINAMAEYQQSGSVILYLAKDMRNYVFPDVFKESADAYLAYRKSIGFKKKSVQTFSLYLERFFTFLDGKGIRLLNDIGIRDVYAFMDSLSACYEKPTINHTMRAVRYYLKYCYDNQLMEQELFPKIPNPHYNRQSRIPSVYSEEEVRKLLSSIDQGNPCGLRDYSIILLITRLGLRSSDVANLRFSNIDWENEKTSLMLGFYKDTSGLTVSSTVYFMAVLLFHAITLCLTCQKNRYDCR
;
A
#
# COMPACT_ATOMS: atom_id res chain seq x y z
N MET A 1 -0.09 -23.36 -44.06
CA MET A 1 1.06 -22.76 -43.34
C MET A 1 0.96 -21.24 -43.45
N THR A 2 1.23 -20.57 -42.33
CA THR A 2 1.45 -19.12 -42.14
C THR A 2 0.37 -18.13 -42.60
N LYS A 3 -0.52 -17.75 -41.66
CA LYS A 3 -1.06 -16.38 -41.59
C LYS A 3 -0.73 -15.79 -40.22
N ASN A 4 0.06 -14.71 -40.27
CA ASN A 4 0.45 -13.85 -39.16
C ASN A 4 -0.79 -13.37 -38.39
N ARG A 5 -0.75 -13.45 -37.05
CA ARG A 5 -1.60 -12.67 -36.16
C ARG A 5 -0.69 -11.63 -35.50
N GLU A 6 -0.72 -10.42 -36.03
CA GLU A 6 -0.16 -9.25 -35.37
C GLU A 6 -0.94 -9.00 -34.08
N GLY A 7 -0.20 -8.95 -32.97
CA GLY A 7 -0.74 -8.66 -31.65
C GLY A 7 -1.20 -7.21 -31.56
N GLY A 8 -2.44 -7.02 -31.12
CA GLY A 8 -2.95 -5.72 -30.71
C GLY A 8 -2.27 -5.24 -29.43
N LYS A 9 -1.10 -4.59 -29.57
CA LYS A 9 -0.67 -3.57 -28.62
C LYS A 9 -1.61 -2.38 -28.80
N SER A 10 -2.46 -2.11 -27.83
CA SER A 10 -3.12 -0.80 -27.73
C SER A 10 -2.04 0.23 -27.37
N ILE A 11 -1.38 0.77 -28.38
CA ILE A 11 -0.45 1.89 -28.26
C ILE A 11 -1.34 3.12 -28.13
N MET A 12 -1.59 3.59 -26.90
CA MET A 12 -2.06 4.96 -26.70
C MET A 12 -1.06 5.90 -27.40
N ARG A 13 -1.58 6.81 -28.24
CA ARG A 13 -0.79 7.80 -28.99
C ARG A 13 0.27 8.42 -28.10
N THR A 14 1.50 8.56 -28.60
CA THR A 14 2.55 9.36 -27.96
C THR A 14 2.04 10.79 -27.75
N LEU A 15 1.56 11.08 -26.55
CA LEU A 15 1.07 12.41 -26.18
C LEU A 15 2.26 13.36 -26.02
N LEU A 16 2.04 14.63 -26.38
CA LEU A 16 2.99 15.68 -26.03
C LEU A 16 3.05 15.83 -24.51
N LEU A 17 4.21 16.18 -24.00
CA LEU A 17 4.46 16.22 -22.56
C LEU A 17 3.49 17.14 -21.77
N PRO A 18 3.12 18.34 -22.25
CA PRO A 18 2.12 19.16 -21.58
C PRO A 18 0.73 18.50 -21.54
N GLU A 19 0.31 17.89 -22.65
CA GLU A 19 -0.98 17.20 -22.74
C GLU A 19 -1.03 15.97 -21.82
N LEU A 20 0.09 15.24 -21.72
CA LEU A 20 0.24 14.13 -20.79
C LEU A 20 0.10 14.59 -19.35
N ALA A 21 0.76 15.69 -18.97
CA ALA A 21 0.72 16.23 -17.62
C ALA A 21 -0.69 16.66 -17.21
N ASP A 22 -1.42 17.36 -18.08
CA ASP A 22 -2.78 17.82 -17.83
C ASP A 22 -3.74 16.64 -17.66
N LYS A 23 -3.67 15.65 -18.56
CA LYS A 23 -4.51 14.45 -18.48
C LYS A 23 -4.19 13.61 -17.25
N THR A 24 -2.91 13.48 -16.89
CA THR A 24 -2.48 12.82 -15.65
C THR A 24 -3.03 13.54 -14.43
N PHE A 25 -3.05 14.89 -14.44
CA PHE A 25 -3.60 15.68 -13.34
C PHE A 25 -5.11 15.47 -13.15
N VAL A 26 -5.87 15.41 -14.25
CA VAL A 26 -7.32 15.09 -14.20
C VAL A 26 -7.54 13.70 -13.62
N ALA A 27 -6.81 12.70 -14.11
CA ALA A 27 -6.90 11.33 -13.58
C ALA A 27 -6.51 11.24 -12.10
N LEU A 28 -5.54 12.03 -11.65
CA LEU A 28 -5.17 12.12 -10.23
C LEU A 28 -6.29 12.69 -9.36
N LYS A 29 -7.02 13.69 -9.85
CA LYS A 29 -8.19 14.25 -9.15
C LYS A 29 -9.31 13.23 -9.05
N GLU A 30 -9.65 12.57 -10.16
CA GLU A 30 -10.67 11.53 -10.21
C GLU A 30 -10.33 10.34 -9.31
N ALA A 31 -9.05 9.98 -9.22
CA ALA A 31 -8.58 8.93 -8.32
C ALA A 31 -8.64 9.31 -6.83
N GLY A 32 -8.87 10.59 -6.48
CA GLY A 32 -8.99 11.07 -5.10
C GLY A 32 -7.67 11.53 -4.46
N ALA A 33 -6.78 12.19 -5.21
CA ALA A 33 -5.52 12.71 -4.69
C ALA A 33 -5.74 13.76 -3.60
N SER A 34 -4.92 13.77 -2.55
CA SER A 34 -4.99 14.82 -1.52
C SER A 34 -4.64 16.19 -2.11
N SER A 35 -5.20 17.26 -1.55
CA SER A 35 -4.93 18.64 -1.99
C SER A 35 -3.42 18.95 -2.01
N TYR A 36 -2.69 18.51 -0.99
CA TYR A 36 -1.24 18.62 -0.93
C TYR A 36 -0.53 17.92 -2.11
N TYR A 37 -0.94 16.69 -2.44
CA TYR A 37 -0.33 15.94 -3.54
C TYR A 37 -0.70 16.54 -4.91
N GLN A 38 -1.92 17.04 -5.08
CA GLN A 38 -2.33 17.76 -6.29
C GLN A 38 -1.44 18.98 -6.55
N THR A 39 -1.23 19.84 -5.55
CA THR A 39 -0.35 21.01 -5.67
C THR A 39 1.11 20.62 -5.94
N THR A 40 1.58 19.55 -5.28
CA THR A 40 2.94 19.03 -5.49
C THR A 40 3.10 18.53 -6.92
N PHE A 41 2.17 17.71 -7.42
CA PHE A 41 2.19 17.18 -8.78
C PHE A 41 2.23 18.31 -9.82
N GLN A 42 1.34 19.31 -9.70
CA GLN A 42 1.33 20.44 -10.64
C GLN A 42 2.63 21.25 -10.64
N THR A 43 3.29 21.34 -9.49
CA THR A 43 4.58 22.03 -9.38
C THR A 43 5.69 21.23 -10.08
N VAL A 44 5.77 19.93 -9.78
CA VAL A 44 6.75 19.02 -10.39
C VAL A 44 6.53 18.90 -11.89
N ALA A 45 5.28 18.76 -12.34
CA ALA A 45 4.95 18.65 -13.77
C ALA A 45 5.36 19.91 -14.54
N ARG A 46 5.13 21.11 -14.01
CA ARG A 46 5.58 22.37 -14.62
C ARG A 46 7.11 22.45 -14.71
N GLN A 47 7.81 22.05 -13.65
CA GLN A 47 9.27 22.03 -13.64
C GLN A 47 9.83 21.01 -14.65
N PHE A 48 9.21 19.84 -14.73
CA PHE A 48 9.59 18.79 -15.66
C PHE A 48 9.35 19.19 -17.12
N ILE A 49 8.20 19.82 -17.43
CA ILE A 49 7.92 20.34 -18.78
C ILE A 49 8.99 21.35 -19.18
N ARG A 50 9.36 22.29 -18.28
CA ARG A 50 10.42 23.27 -18.57
C ARG A 50 11.77 22.59 -18.84
N TYR A 51 12.15 21.62 -18.00
CA TYR A 51 13.38 20.85 -18.18
C TYR A 51 13.39 20.08 -19.51
N ALA A 52 12.28 19.46 -19.89
CA ALA A 52 12.16 18.74 -21.15
C ALA A 52 12.26 19.68 -22.37
N THR A 53 11.67 20.88 -22.30
CA THR A 53 11.80 21.91 -23.34
C THR A 53 13.25 22.37 -23.50
N GLU A 54 14.01 22.54 -22.41
CA GLU A 54 15.44 22.88 -22.45
C GLU A 54 16.31 21.79 -23.09
N LYS A 55 15.85 20.53 -23.05
CA LYS A 55 16.52 19.36 -23.63
C LYS A 55 15.97 18.97 -25.02
N ASP A 56 15.12 19.81 -25.62
CA ASP A 56 14.43 19.58 -26.90
C ASP A 56 13.63 18.26 -26.95
N ALA A 57 13.09 17.85 -25.80
CA ALA A 57 12.30 16.63 -25.65
C ALA A 57 10.80 16.96 -25.57
N GLN A 58 10.03 16.55 -26.59
CA GLN A 58 8.59 16.83 -26.65
C GLN A 58 7.71 15.74 -26.04
N THR A 59 8.26 14.56 -25.78
CA THR A 59 7.53 13.37 -25.33
C THR A 59 8.11 12.83 -24.04
N PHE A 60 7.25 12.26 -23.19
CA PHE A 60 7.69 11.61 -21.95
C PHE A 60 8.50 10.34 -22.23
N SER A 61 9.66 10.22 -21.58
CA SER A 61 10.36 8.95 -21.36
C SER A 61 10.71 8.82 -19.88
N MET A 62 10.75 7.58 -19.38
CA MET A 62 11.13 7.34 -17.98
C MET A 62 12.57 7.79 -17.71
N ASP A 63 13.47 7.60 -18.68
CA ASP A 63 14.88 8.01 -18.53
C ASP A 63 15.02 9.53 -18.38
N LEU A 64 14.26 10.31 -19.16
CA LEU A 64 14.22 11.77 -19.03
C LEU A 64 13.65 12.19 -17.67
N GLY A 65 12.61 11.49 -17.20
CA GLY A 65 12.02 11.71 -15.89
C GLY A 65 13.01 11.45 -14.74
N LEU A 66 13.81 10.38 -14.82
CA LEU A 66 14.85 10.07 -13.84
C LEU A 66 16.02 11.06 -13.88
N GLN A 67 16.45 11.47 -15.08
CA GLN A 67 17.46 12.51 -15.26
C GLN A 67 17.00 13.84 -14.67
N PHE A 68 15.75 14.25 -14.91
CA PHE A 68 15.18 15.43 -14.28
C PHE A 68 15.22 15.36 -12.74
N LEU A 69 14.88 14.21 -12.16
CA LEU A 69 14.90 14.05 -10.70
C LEU A 69 16.32 14.20 -10.13
N GLU A 70 17.32 13.68 -10.85
CA GLU A 70 18.72 13.83 -10.45
C GLU A 70 19.21 15.26 -10.64
N ASP A 71 19.06 15.83 -11.83
CA ASP A 71 19.57 17.17 -12.18
C ASP A 71 18.89 18.29 -11.38
N HIS A 72 17.58 18.17 -11.13
CA HIS A 72 16.80 19.25 -10.51
C HIS A 72 16.67 19.12 -8.99
N TYR A 73 16.71 17.90 -8.45
CA TYR A 73 16.52 17.66 -7.01
C TYR A 73 17.68 16.94 -6.33
N SER A 74 18.76 16.60 -7.04
CA SER A 74 19.90 15.83 -6.54
C SER A 74 19.43 14.57 -5.81
N MET A 75 18.53 13.82 -6.45
CA MET A 75 17.75 12.77 -5.80
C MET A 75 18.63 11.74 -5.10
N SER A 76 19.74 11.32 -5.73
CA SER A 76 20.68 10.36 -5.18
C SER A 76 21.37 10.85 -3.91
N GLU A 77 21.72 12.13 -3.82
CA GLU A 77 22.28 12.75 -2.60
C GLU A 77 21.25 12.83 -1.49
N ARG A 78 20.03 13.26 -1.80
CA ARG A 78 18.95 13.34 -0.82
C ARG A 78 18.56 11.97 -0.25
N ILE A 79 18.66 10.91 -1.06
CA ILE A 79 18.49 9.53 -0.58
C ILE A 79 19.59 9.17 0.44
N ARG A 80 20.86 9.49 0.13
CA ARG A 80 21.99 9.24 1.05
C ARG A 80 21.84 10.00 2.37
N GLU A 81 21.30 11.21 2.33
CA GLU A 81 21.03 12.04 3.51
C GLU A 81 19.73 11.69 4.25
N GLY A 82 18.93 10.72 3.76
CA GLY A 82 17.64 10.37 4.35
C GLY A 82 16.53 11.41 4.16
N LYS A 83 16.74 12.45 3.34
CA LYS A 83 15.79 13.55 3.06
C LYS A 83 14.87 13.27 1.87
N PHE A 84 14.46 12.01 1.72
CA PHE A 84 13.76 11.51 0.54
C PHE A 84 12.34 12.06 0.42
N CYS A 85 12.07 12.86 -0.61
CA CYS A 85 10.73 13.34 -0.95
C CYS A 85 10.08 12.43 -2.00
N TYR A 86 9.47 11.33 -1.53
CA TYR A 86 8.78 10.34 -2.37
C TYR A 86 7.76 10.95 -3.34
N GLN A 87 7.21 12.13 -3.04
CA GLN A 87 6.19 12.80 -3.86
C GLN A 87 6.71 13.21 -5.25
N TYR A 88 8.01 13.52 -5.40
CA TYR A 88 8.58 13.92 -6.70
C TYR A 88 8.69 12.72 -7.65
N LEU A 89 9.29 11.62 -7.19
CA LEU A 89 9.34 10.36 -7.92
C LEU A 89 7.93 9.85 -8.23
N ARG A 90 7.01 9.96 -7.27
CA ARG A 90 5.60 9.60 -7.45
C ARG A 90 4.92 10.39 -8.57
N SER A 91 5.28 11.67 -8.75
CA SER A 91 4.74 12.51 -9.81
C SER A 91 5.23 12.07 -11.19
N ILE A 92 6.51 11.70 -11.32
CA ILE A 92 7.08 11.15 -12.57
C ILE A 92 6.44 9.78 -12.89
N ASN A 93 6.32 8.91 -11.90
CA ASN A 93 5.69 7.60 -12.08
C ASN A 93 4.21 7.70 -12.46
N ALA A 94 3.47 8.68 -11.92
CA ALA A 94 2.08 8.91 -12.29
C ALA A 94 1.93 9.26 -13.78
N MET A 95 2.84 10.07 -14.34
CA MET A 95 2.84 10.39 -15.77
C MET A 95 3.17 9.17 -16.63
N ALA A 96 4.12 8.33 -16.18
CA ALA A 96 4.44 7.07 -16.86
C ALA A 96 3.24 6.09 -16.86
N GLU A 97 2.57 5.96 -15.72
CA GLU A 97 1.42 5.07 -15.56
C GLU A 97 0.23 5.52 -16.41
N TYR A 98 -0.03 6.84 -16.44
CA TYR A 98 -1.07 7.42 -17.29
C TYR A 98 -0.75 7.23 -18.78
N GLN A 99 0.51 7.42 -19.20
CA GLN A 99 0.92 7.21 -20.59
C GLN A 99 0.66 5.77 -21.05
N GLN A 100 0.86 4.79 -20.17
CA GLN A 100 0.70 3.37 -20.50
C GLN A 100 -0.76 2.90 -20.42
N SER A 101 -1.51 3.35 -19.41
CA SER A 101 -2.82 2.78 -19.08
C SER A 101 -4.01 3.72 -19.28
N GLY A 102 -3.77 5.02 -19.45
CA GLY A 102 -4.81 6.05 -19.44
C GLY A 102 -5.44 6.28 -18.05
N SER A 103 -4.85 5.71 -17.00
CA SER A 103 -5.33 5.80 -15.62
C SER A 103 -4.16 6.03 -14.67
N VAL A 104 -4.42 6.58 -13.48
CA VAL A 104 -3.41 6.69 -12.42
C VAL A 104 -3.91 5.98 -11.17
N ILE A 105 -3.15 5.00 -10.68
CA ILE A 105 -3.42 4.38 -9.40
C ILE A 105 -2.76 5.22 -8.31
N LEU A 106 -3.58 5.89 -7.52
CA LEU A 106 -3.08 6.44 -6.27
C LEU A 106 -2.80 5.30 -5.30
N TYR A 107 -1.53 5.15 -4.95
CA TYR A 107 -1.11 4.53 -3.69
C TYR A 107 -1.50 5.46 -2.52
N LEU A 108 -2.80 5.73 -2.35
CA LEU A 108 -3.34 6.28 -1.12
C LEU A 108 -3.02 5.27 -0.02
N ALA A 109 -2.78 5.76 1.21
CA ALA A 109 -2.90 4.90 2.36
C ALA A 109 -4.24 4.15 2.21
N LYS A 110 -4.18 2.82 2.16
CA LYS A 110 -5.31 1.92 1.84
C LYS A 110 -6.58 2.22 2.64
N ASP A 111 -6.41 2.92 3.76
CA ASP A 111 -7.42 3.30 4.71
C ASP A 111 -8.34 4.45 4.25
N MET A 112 -8.00 5.21 3.18
CA MET A 112 -8.78 6.36 2.71
C MET A 112 -9.54 6.16 1.38
N ARG A 113 -9.39 5.01 0.71
CA ARG A 113 -10.11 4.75 -0.55
C ARG A 113 -11.50 4.20 -0.24
N ASN A 114 -12.53 4.87 -0.74
CA ASN A 114 -13.88 4.34 -0.80
C ASN A 114 -13.98 3.43 -2.02
N TYR A 115 -14.28 2.15 -1.80
CA TYR A 115 -14.46 1.19 -2.87
C TYR A 115 -15.90 1.29 -3.39
N VAL A 116 -16.05 1.36 -4.70
CA VAL A 116 -17.35 1.53 -5.36
C VAL A 116 -17.70 0.23 -6.05
N PHE A 117 -18.86 -0.33 -5.73
CA PHE A 117 -19.36 -1.53 -6.37
C PHE A 117 -20.42 -1.16 -7.42
N PRO A 118 -20.46 -1.84 -8.58
CA PRO A 118 -21.56 -1.73 -9.52
C PRO A 118 -22.90 -1.97 -8.81
N ASP A 119 -23.93 -1.21 -9.17
CA ASP A 119 -25.22 -1.19 -8.46
C ASP A 119 -25.83 -2.59 -8.29
N VAL A 120 -25.67 -3.43 -9.31
CA VAL A 120 -26.08 -4.84 -9.33
C VAL A 120 -25.53 -5.64 -8.15
N PHE A 121 -24.25 -5.46 -7.82
CA PHE A 121 -23.57 -6.27 -6.81
C PHE A 121 -23.50 -5.56 -5.46
N LYS A 122 -23.80 -4.27 -5.42
CA LYS A 122 -23.60 -3.40 -4.26
C LYS A 122 -24.30 -3.91 -3.01
N GLU A 123 -25.57 -4.26 -3.09
CA GLU A 123 -26.34 -4.75 -1.93
C GLU A 123 -25.71 -6.01 -1.32
N SER A 124 -25.40 -7.01 -2.16
CA SER A 124 -24.77 -8.25 -1.72
C SER A 124 -23.34 -8.04 -1.18
N ALA A 125 -22.60 -7.09 -1.75
CA ALA A 125 -21.25 -6.74 -1.33
C ALA A 125 -21.28 -6.04 0.04
N ASP A 126 -22.19 -5.09 0.24
CA ASP A 126 -22.36 -4.37 1.49
C ASP A 126 -22.84 -5.31 2.61
N ALA A 127 -23.77 -6.21 2.32
CA ALA A 127 -24.20 -7.26 3.24
C ALA A 127 -23.03 -8.17 3.68
N TYR A 128 -22.20 -8.59 2.72
CA TYR A 128 -21.00 -9.39 3.01
C TYR A 128 -19.98 -8.65 3.86
N LEU A 129 -19.71 -7.37 3.55
CA LEU A 129 -18.76 -6.56 4.31
C LEU A 129 -19.28 -6.26 5.72
N ALA A 130 -20.60 -6.09 5.90
CA ALA A 130 -21.22 -5.97 7.21
C ALA A 130 -21.10 -7.27 8.01
N TYR A 131 -21.37 -8.42 7.39
CA TYR A 131 -21.16 -9.74 7.99
C TYR A 131 -19.70 -9.95 8.43
N ARG A 132 -18.73 -9.59 7.59
CA ARG A 132 -17.31 -9.64 7.93
C ARG A 132 -16.97 -8.78 9.16
N LYS A 133 -17.61 -7.62 9.31
CA LYS A 133 -17.44 -6.77 10.49
C LYS A 133 -18.07 -7.41 11.73
N SER A 134 -19.26 -8.00 11.63
CA SER A 134 -19.97 -8.60 12.78
C SER A 134 -19.25 -9.81 13.36
N ILE A 135 -18.58 -10.62 12.53
CA ILE A 135 -17.76 -11.75 12.98
C ILE A 135 -16.36 -11.34 13.49
N GLY A 136 -16.09 -10.04 13.63
CA GLY A 136 -14.90 -9.51 14.31
C GLY A 136 -13.64 -9.35 13.44
N PHE A 137 -13.75 -9.32 12.10
CA PHE A 137 -12.58 -8.99 11.28
C PHE A 137 -12.12 -7.55 11.48
N LYS A 138 -10.80 -7.36 11.59
CA LYS A 138 -10.17 -6.02 11.68
C LYS A 138 -10.57 -5.15 10.48
N LYS A 139 -10.80 -3.85 10.70
CA LYS A 139 -11.16 -2.87 9.64
C LYS A 139 -10.27 -2.95 8.40
N LYS A 140 -8.96 -3.08 8.60
CA LYS A 140 -7.95 -3.21 7.53
C LYS A 140 -8.15 -4.46 6.67
N SER A 141 -8.57 -5.57 7.28
CA SER A 141 -8.92 -6.79 6.55
C SER A 141 -10.17 -6.58 5.72
N VAL A 142 -11.21 -5.95 6.28
CA VAL A 142 -12.45 -5.64 5.55
C VAL A 142 -12.16 -4.74 4.34
N GLN A 143 -11.38 -3.67 4.50
CA GLN A 143 -10.96 -2.81 3.39
C GLN A 143 -10.14 -3.56 2.32
N THR A 144 -9.31 -4.52 2.74
CA THR A 144 -8.58 -5.37 1.80
C THR A 144 -9.51 -6.25 0.98
N PHE A 145 -10.58 -6.76 1.59
CA PHE A 145 -11.61 -7.50 0.86
C PHE A 145 -12.40 -6.59 -0.09
N SER A 146 -12.77 -5.38 0.33
CA SER A 146 -13.43 -4.39 -0.53
C SER A 146 -12.63 -4.11 -1.81
N LEU A 147 -11.31 -3.94 -1.72
CA LEU A 147 -10.42 -3.80 -2.89
C LEU A 147 -10.52 -4.97 -3.86
N TYR A 148 -10.47 -6.19 -3.33
CA TYR A 148 -10.48 -7.40 -4.17
C TYR A 148 -11.84 -7.65 -4.80
N LEU A 149 -12.92 -7.36 -4.08
CA LEU A 149 -14.28 -7.48 -4.57
C LEU A 149 -14.62 -6.43 -5.61
N GLU A 150 -14.17 -5.19 -5.44
CA GLU A 150 -14.34 -4.15 -6.46
C GLU A 150 -13.74 -4.60 -7.80
N ARG A 151 -12.49 -5.09 -7.80
CA ARG A 151 -11.85 -5.63 -9.02
C ARG A 151 -12.66 -6.76 -9.66
N PHE A 152 -13.19 -7.66 -8.83
CA PHE A 152 -13.99 -8.78 -9.31
C PHE A 152 -15.31 -8.29 -9.93
N PHE A 153 -16.04 -7.40 -9.27
CA PHE A 153 -17.30 -6.89 -9.80
C PHE A 153 -17.13 -6.01 -11.02
N THR A 154 -16.09 -5.17 -11.08
CA THR A 154 -15.77 -4.40 -12.30
C THR A 154 -15.47 -5.33 -13.48
N PHE A 155 -14.81 -6.46 -13.25
CA PHE A 155 -14.59 -7.47 -14.28
C PHE A 155 -15.89 -8.14 -14.75
N LEU A 156 -16.78 -8.50 -13.81
CA LEU A 156 -18.08 -9.09 -14.14
C LEU A 156 -18.97 -8.11 -14.91
N ASP A 157 -18.99 -6.85 -14.49
CA ASP A 157 -19.73 -5.77 -15.15
C ASP A 157 -19.24 -5.54 -16.58
N GLY A 158 -17.91 -5.53 -16.79
CA GLY A 158 -17.31 -5.47 -18.12
C GLY A 158 -17.64 -6.65 -19.04
N LYS A 159 -18.02 -7.81 -18.48
CA LYS A 159 -18.55 -8.96 -19.22
C LYS A 159 -20.06 -8.93 -19.44
N GLY A 160 -20.76 -7.95 -18.86
CA GLY A 160 -22.21 -7.82 -18.95
C GLY A 160 -22.98 -8.77 -18.03
N ILE A 161 -22.35 -9.33 -16.99
CA ILE A 161 -23.02 -10.19 -16.01
C ILE A 161 -23.80 -9.30 -15.04
N ARG A 162 -25.12 -9.48 -14.96
CA ARG A 162 -26.03 -8.60 -14.21
C ARG A 162 -26.78 -9.27 -13.07
N LEU A 163 -26.60 -10.57 -12.85
CA LEU A 163 -27.18 -11.27 -11.71
C LEU A 163 -26.12 -12.14 -11.03
N LEU A 164 -26.27 -12.36 -9.72
CA LEU A 164 -25.40 -13.27 -8.98
C LEU A 164 -25.50 -14.70 -9.53
N ASN A 165 -26.70 -15.17 -9.83
CA ASN A 165 -26.93 -16.51 -10.38
C ASN A 165 -26.34 -16.73 -11.78
N ASP A 166 -26.04 -15.66 -12.52
CA ASP A 166 -25.42 -15.73 -13.84
C ASP A 166 -23.90 -15.95 -13.76
N ILE A 167 -23.30 -15.79 -12.57
CA ILE A 167 -21.87 -15.99 -12.37
C ILE A 167 -21.54 -17.46 -12.59
N GLY A 168 -20.89 -17.78 -13.70
CA GLY A 168 -20.41 -19.12 -13.99
C GLY A 168 -19.02 -19.38 -13.42
N ILE A 169 -18.68 -20.66 -13.25
CA ILE A 169 -17.30 -21.04 -12.90
C ILE A 169 -16.29 -20.55 -13.96
N ARG A 170 -16.69 -20.54 -15.24
CA ARG A 170 -15.89 -20.03 -16.36
C ARG A 170 -15.52 -18.55 -16.19
N ASP A 171 -16.40 -17.76 -15.59
CA ASP A 171 -16.14 -16.34 -15.36
C ASP A 171 -15.14 -16.11 -14.24
N VAL A 172 -15.19 -16.95 -13.20
CA VAL A 172 -14.21 -16.94 -12.12
C VAL A 172 -12.81 -17.33 -12.63
N TYR A 173 -12.71 -18.32 -13.53
CA TYR A 173 -11.44 -18.67 -14.18
C TYR A 173 -10.95 -17.54 -15.09
N ALA A 174 -11.82 -16.98 -15.93
CA ALA A 174 -11.45 -15.86 -16.79
C ALA A 174 -11.00 -14.62 -16.00
N PHE A 175 -11.58 -14.39 -14.82
CA PHE A 175 -11.12 -13.35 -13.90
C PHE A 175 -9.73 -13.66 -13.36
N MET A 176 -9.48 -14.89 -12.93
CA MET A 176 -8.15 -15.29 -12.47
C MET A 176 -7.09 -15.11 -13.56
N ASP A 177 -7.43 -15.45 -14.80
CA ASP A 177 -6.55 -15.29 -15.97
C ASP A 177 -6.29 -13.82 -16.27
N SER A 178 -7.30 -12.95 -16.16
CA SER A 178 -7.11 -11.50 -16.37
C SER A 178 -6.18 -10.86 -15.33
N LEU A 179 -6.17 -11.37 -14.09
CA LEU A 179 -5.24 -10.93 -13.05
C LEU A 179 -3.79 -11.34 -13.34
N SER A 180 -3.56 -12.45 -14.04
CA SER A 180 -2.23 -12.98 -14.32
C SER A 180 -1.37 -12.06 -15.19
N ALA A 181 -2.00 -11.20 -16.00
CA ALA A 181 -1.31 -10.22 -16.83
C ALA A 181 -0.75 -9.03 -16.03
N CYS A 182 -1.33 -8.74 -14.86
CA CYS A 182 -1.08 -7.48 -14.13
C CYS A 182 -0.51 -7.70 -12.71
N TYR A 183 -0.59 -8.91 -12.16
CA TYR A 183 -0.27 -9.15 -10.75
C TYR A 183 0.57 -10.40 -10.52
N GLU A 184 1.41 -10.32 -9.49
CA GLU A 184 2.17 -11.45 -8.97
C GLU A 184 1.29 -12.51 -8.31
N LYS A 185 1.75 -13.77 -8.32
CA LYS A 185 1.01 -14.94 -7.78
C LYS A 185 0.47 -14.76 -6.35
N PRO A 186 1.19 -14.14 -5.38
CA PRO A 186 0.65 -13.90 -4.05
C PRO A 186 -0.59 -12.99 -4.06
N THR A 187 -0.57 -11.94 -4.89
CA THR A 187 -1.70 -11.02 -5.04
C THR A 187 -2.89 -11.74 -5.64
N ILE A 188 -2.69 -12.52 -6.71
CA ILE A 188 -3.75 -13.33 -7.33
C ILE A 188 -4.34 -14.29 -6.30
N ASN A 189 -3.50 -14.99 -5.52
CA ASN A 189 -3.98 -15.89 -4.47
C ASN A 189 -4.84 -15.15 -3.43
N HIS A 190 -4.40 -13.99 -2.94
CA HIS A 190 -5.17 -13.21 -1.98
C HIS A 190 -6.50 -12.71 -2.55
N THR A 191 -6.52 -12.28 -3.82
CA THR A 191 -7.75 -11.88 -4.52
C THR A 191 -8.69 -13.07 -4.69
N MET A 192 -8.21 -14.21 -5.19
CA MET A 192 -9.04 -15.42 -5.39
C MET A 192 -9.58 -15.99 -4.06
N ARG A 193 -8.82 -15.86 -2.97
CA ARG A 193 -9.33 -16.19 -1.62
C ARG A 193 -10.49 -15.29 -1.22
N ALA A 194 -10.41 -13.98 -1.49
CA ALA A 194 -11.48 -13.06 -1.18
C ALA A 194 -12.75 -13.37 -1.99
N VAL A 195 -12.60 -13.62 -3.29
CA VAL A 195 -13.69 -14.05 -4.18
C VAL A 195 -14.32 -15.35 -3.69
N ARG A 196 -13.52 -16.38 -3.35
CA ARG A 196 -14.02 -17.66 -2.83
C ARG A 196 -14.87 -17.47 -1.59
N TYR A 197 -14.40 -16.70 -0.61
CA TYR A 197 -15.17 -16.50 0.61
C TYR A 197 -16.42 -15.66 0.42
N TYR A 198 -16.42 -14.73 -0.54
CA TYR A 198 -17.63 -13.98 -0.90
C TYR A 198 -18.66 -14.90 -1.57
N LEU A 199 -18.25 -15.69 -2.56
CA LEU A 199 -19.15 -16.65 -3.22
C LEU A 199 -19.69 -17.70 -2.25
N LYS A 200 -18.86 -18.15 -1.30
CA LYS A 200 -19.33 -18.99 -0.19
C LYS A 200 -20.41 -18.30 0.65
N TYR A 201 -20.20 -17.03 1.01
CA TYR A 201 -21.21 -16.27 1.76
C TYR A 201 -22.51 -16.11 0.97
N CYS A 202 -22.44 -15.82 -0.33
CA CYS A 202 -23.62 -15.71 -1.19
C CYS A 202 -24.42 -17.01 -1.23
N TYR A 203 -23.74 -18.15 -1.34
CA TYR A 203 -24.39 -19.46 -1.28
C TYR A 203 -25.00 -19.75 0.11
N ASP A 204 -24.22 -19.57 1.18
CA ASP A 204 -24.65 -19.83 2.56
C ASP A 204 -25.86 -18.95 2.97
N ASN A 205 -26.03 -17.76 2.36
CA ASN A 205 -27.14 -16.84 2.59
C ASN A 205 -28.21 -16.87 1.49
N GLN A 206 -28.21 -17.90 0.63
CA GLN A 206 -29.23 -18.11 -0.40
C GLN A 206 -29.35 -16.97 -1.44
N LEU A 207 -28.31 -16.14 -1.56
CA LEU A 207 -28.20 -15.10 -2.61
C LEU A 207 -27.81 -15.70 -3.97
N MET A 208 -27.32 -16.95 -3.96
CA MET A 208 -26.94 -17.72 -5.13
C MET A 208 -27.36 -19.18 -4.95
N GLU A 209 -27.96 -19.78 -5.97
CA GLU A 209 -28.40 -21.18 -5.93
C GLU A 209 -27.25 -22.15 -6.19
N GLN A 210 -26.27 -21.74 -7.00
CA GLN A 210 -25.17 -22.58 -7.43
C GLN A 210 -23.98 -22.53 -6.46
N GLU A 211 -23.50 -23.71 -6.05
CA GLU A 211 -22.31 -23.82 -5.22
C GLU A 211 -21.01 -23.74 -6.07
N LEU A 212 -20.44 -22.53 -6.17
CA LEU A 212 -19.22 -22.31 -6.98
C LEU A 212 -17.92 -22.43 -6.18
N PHE A 213 -17.93 -22.06 -4.90
CA PHE A 213 -16.71 -21.90 -4.09
C PHE A 213 -15.83 -23.16 -3.95
N PRO A 214 -16.32 -24.41 -4.01
CA PRO A 214 -15.47 -25.60 -3.97
C PRO A 214 -14.64 -25.77 -5.24
N LYS A 215 -15.18 -25.33 -6.39
CA LYS A 215 -14.61 -25.52 -7.74
C LYS A 215 -13.55 -24.48 -8.12
N ILE A 216 -13.41 -23.43 -7.31
CA ILE A 216 -12.44 -22.36 -7.53
C ILE A 216 -11.05 -22.92 -7.17
N PRO A 217 -10.02 -22.78 -8.01
CA PRO A 217 -8.66 -23.16 -7.65
C PRO A 217 -8.06 -22.10 -6.71
N ASN A 218 -7.10 -22.50 -5.88
CA ASN A 218 -6.30 -21.53 -5.15
C ASN A 218 -4.92 -21.50 -5.81
N PRO A 219 -4.52 -20.40 -6.47
CA PRO A 219 -3.24 -20.33 -7.17
C PRO A 219 -2.12 -20.71 -6.22
N HIS A 220 -1.43 -21.81 -6.49
CA HIS A 220 -0.31 -22.22 -5.66
C HIS A 220 0.84 -21.24 -5.87
N TYR A 221 1.38 -20.72 -4.78
CA TYR A 221 2.62 -19.97 -4.80
C TYR A 221 3.48 -20.39 -3.62
N ASN A 222 4.78 -20.53 -3.87
CA ASN A 222 5.72 -20.86 -2.82
C ASN A 222 5.92 -19.62 -1.95
N ARG A 223 5.31 -19.63 -0.77
CA ARG A 223 5.38 -18.54 0.21
C ARG A 223 6.81 -18.35 0.76
N GLN A 224 7.66 -19.37 0.69
CA GLN A 224 9.09 -19.33 1.05
C GLN A 224 10.03 -19.07 -0.14
N SER A 225 9.52 -18.72 -1.32
CA SER A 225 10.38 -18.41 -2.49
C SER A 225 11.32 -17.21 -2.28
N ARG A 226 11.01 -16.35 -1.31
CA ARG A 226 11.94 -15.33 -0.81
C ARG A 226 12.58 -15.83 0.47
N ILE A 227 13.89 -16.03 0.43
CA ILE A 227 14.72 -16.17 1.62
C ILE A 227 14.51 -14.89 2.43
N PRO A 228 14.03 -14.97 3.69
CA PRO A 228 13.95 -13.78 4.54
C PRO A 228 15.35 -13.16 4.63
N SER A 229 15.51 -11.91 4.21
CA SER A 229 16.75 -11.18 4.46
C SER A 229 16.86 -10.98 5.97
N VAL A 230 17.78 -11.70 6.60
CA VAL A 230 18.10 -11.52 8.02
C VAL A 230 19.23 -10.49 8.09
N TYR A 231 19.05 -9.46 8.90
CA TYR A 231 20.11 -8.49 9.17
C TYR A 231 21.10 -9.10 10.16
N SER A 232 22.39 -9.03 9.83
CA SER A 232 23.48 -9.33 10.74
C SER A 232 23.54 -8.33 11.91
N GLU A 233 24.22 -8.70 12.99
CA GLU A 233 24.41 -7.80 14.13
C GLU A 233 25.15 -6.52 13.70
N GLU A 234 26.12 -6.64 12.80
CA GLU A 234 26.87 -5.51 12.25
C GLU A 234 25.98 -4.55 11.46
N GLU A 235 25.06 -5.07 10.64
CA GLU A 235 24.12 -4.26 9.87
C GLU A 235 23.12 -3.54 10.78
N VAL A 236 22.61 -4.23 11.81
CA VAL A 236 21.75 -3.62 12.82
C VAL A 236 22.50 -2.52 13.57
N ARG A 237 23.75 -2.75 13.96
CA ARG A 237 24.59 -1.76 14.65
C ARG A 237 24.86 -0.54 13.77
N LYS A 238 25.17 -0.76 12.49
CA LYS A 238 25.34 0.31 11.49
C LYS A 238 24.05 1.12 11.34
N LEU A 239 22.90 0.45 11.20
CA LEU A 239 21.60 1.11 11.10
C LEU A 239 21.32 1.98 12.33
N LEU A 240 21.46 1.42 13.54
CA LEU A 240 21.27 2.17 14.79
C LEU A 240 22.22 3.36 14.91
N SER A 241 23.49 3.22 14.47
CA SER A 241 24.48 4.30 14.51
C SER A 241 24.24 5.42 13.49
N SER A 242 23.51 5.14 12.42
CA SER A 242 23.18 6.14 11.39
C SER A 242 22.07 7.11 11.80
N ILE A 243 21.37 6.83 12.91
CA ILE A 243 20.24 7.65 13.37
C ILE A 243 20.79 8.78 14.23
N ASP A 244 20.57 10.03 13.80
CA ASP A 244 20.92 11.22 14.58
C ASP A 244 20.06 11.32 15.85
N GLN A 245 20.66 11.05 17.01
CA GLN A 245 20.00 11.13 18.31
C GLN A 245 19.98 12.55 18.90
N GLY A 246 20.51 13.55 18.18
CA GLY A 246 20.55 14.95 18.61
C GLY A 246 19.18 15.63 18.59
N ASN A 247 18.14 14.99 18.05
CA ASN A 247 16.79 15.53 17.99
C ASN A 247 15.72 14.51 18.46
N PRO A 248 14.54 14.98 18.94
CA PRO A 248 13.50 14.09 19.46
C PRO A 248 12.95 13.06 18.45
N CYS A 249 12.93 13.40 17.15
CA CYS A 249 12.49 12.46 16.11
C CYS A 249 13.48 11.32 15.96
N GLY A 250 14.78 11.61 15.96
CA GLY A 250 15.82 10.58 15.85
C GLY A 250 15.92 9.71 17.10
N LEU A 251 15.72 10.27 18.30
CA LEU A 251 15.60 9.44 19.53
C LEU A 251 14.39 8.49 19.46
N ARG A 252 13.26 8.94 18.90
CA ARG A 252 12.08 8.10 18.69
C ARG A 252 12.39 6.99 17.69
N ASP A 253 12.96 7.33 16.54
CA ASP A 253 13.23 6.37 15.46
C ASP A 253 14.29 5.33 15.89
N TYR A 254 15.32 5.76 16.62
CA TYR A 254 16.29 4.90 17.29
C TYR A 254 15.61 3.92 18.25
N SER A 255 14.74 4.44 19.14
CA SER A 255 14.04 3.61 20.12
C SER A 255 13.09 2.61 19.46
N ILE A 256 12.40 2.99 18.37
CA ILE A 256 11.54 2.08 17.60
C ILE A 256 12.37 0.93 17.01
N ILE A 257 13.48 1.24 16.33
CA ILE A 257 14.33 0.22 15.70
C ILE A 257 14.99 -0.67 16.76
N LEU A 258 15.40 -0.09 17.89
CA LEU A 258 15.98 -0.83 19.00
C LEU A 258 14.96 -1.83 19.59
N LEU A 259 13.71 -1.42 19.81
CA LEU A 259 12.64 -2.32 20.29
C LEU A 259 12.35 -3.45 19.28
N ILE A 260 12.31 -3.15 17.99
CA ILE A 260 12.08 -4.17 16.95
C ILE A 260 13.23 -5.19 16.93
N THR A 261 14.48 -4.72 16.96
CA THR A 261 15.67 -5.57 16.81
C THR A 261 16.00 -6.37 18.06
N ARG A 262 15.76 -5.81 19.26
CA ARG A 262 16.03 -6.50 20.54
C ARG A 262 14.90 -7.41 20.99
N LEU A 263 13.64 -7.06 20.71
CA LEU A 263 12.46 -7.74 21.24
C LEU A 263 11.64 -8.46 20.17
N GLY A 264 11.99 -8.31 18.90
CA GLY A 264 11.24 -8.92 17.80
C GLY A 264 9.80 -8.39 17.67
N LEU A 265 9.52 -7.21 18.22
CA LEU A 265 8.18 -6.61 18.14
C LEU A 265 7.85 -6.27 16.69
N ARG A 266 6.61 -6.53 16.27
CA ARG A 266 6.14 -6.05 14.97
C ARG A 266 6.00 -4.54 15.02
N SER A 267 6.21 -3.88 13.90
CA SER A 267 6.04 -2.42 13.79
C SER A 267 4.66 -1.93 14.29
N SER A 268 3.60 -2.72 14.07
CA SER A 268 2.27 -2.42 14.60
C SER A 268 2.19 -2.51 16.12
N ASP A 269 2.93 -3.41 16.75
CA ASP A 269 2.92 -3.57 18.21
C ASP A 269 3.66 -2.39 18.85
N VAL A 270 4.82 -2.01 18.30
CA VAL A 270 5.55 -0.80 18.74
C VAL A 270 4.72 0.46 18.56
N ALA A 271 4.02 0.61 17.43
CA ALA A 271 3.18 1.77 17.16
C ALA A 271 1.96 1.89 18.08
N ASN A 272 1.50 0.79 18.70
CA ASN A 272 0.36 0.78 19.61
C ASN A 272 0.78 0.74 21.09
N LEU A 273 2.08 0.82 21.38
CA LEU A 273 2.58 0.82 22.75
C LEU A 273 2.09 2.05 23.52
N ARG A 274 1.52 1.85 24.71
CA ARG A 274 1.04 2.92 25.61
C ARG A 274 1.79 2.88 26.93
N PHE A 275 1.84 4.02 27.63
CA PHE A 275 2.42 4.13 28.97
C PHE A 275 1.79 3.13 29.96
N SER A 276 0.49 2.87 29.82
CA SER A 276 -0.25 1.89 30.63
C SER A 276 0.16 0.44 30.38
N ASN A 277 0.97 0.18 29.34
CA ASN A 277 1.53 -1.15 29.09
C ASN A 277 2.83 -1.39 29.87
N ILE A 278 3.37 -0.37 30.54
CA ILE A 278 4.55 -0.47 31.40
C ILE A 278 4.06 -0.47 32.85
N ASP A 279 4.38 -1.53 33.57
CA ASP A 279 4.32 -1.62 35.02
C ASP A 279 5.63 -1.05 35.58
N TRP A 280 5.53 0.20 36.03
CA TRP A 280 6.64 1.00 36.53
C TRP A 280 7.14 0.52 37.90
N GLU A 281 6.27 -0.08 38.70
CA GLU A 281 6.59 -0.52 40.06
C GLU A 281 7.38 -1.84 40.06
N ASN A 282 7.13 -2.71 39.07
CA ASN A 282 7.80 -4.01 38.96
C ASN A 282 8.82 -4.09 37.81
N GLU A 283 9.12 -2.98 37.13
CA GLU A 283 9.95 -2.91 35.91
C GLU A 283 9.50 -3.89 34.81
N LYS A 284 8.19 -4.17 34.72
CA LYS A 284 7.62 -5.13 33.79
C LYS A 284 6.92 -4.41 32.65
N THR A 285 7.03 -4.92 31.43
CA THR A 285 6.23 -4.41 30.30
C THR A 285 5.22 -5.47 29.89
N SER A 286 3.94 -5.21 30.12
CA SER A 286 2.83 -6.07 29.70
C SER A 286 2.39 -5.68 28.28
N LEU A 287 2.97 -6.34 27.28
CA LEU A 287 2.61 -6.14 25.88
C LEU A 287 1.48 -7.07 25.45
N MET A 288 0.34 -6.49 25.08
CA MET A 288 -0.70 -7.21 24.33
C MET A 288 -0.27 -7.28 22.87
N LEU A 289 0.43 -8.36 22.49
CA LEU A 289 0.83 -8.61 21.09
C LEU A 289 -0.42 -8.85 20.24
N GLY A 290 -0.69 -7.98 19.27
CA GLY A 290 -1.98 -7.88 18.58
C GLY A 290 -2.39 -9.06 17.67
N PHE A 291 -1.71 -10.20 17.77
CA PHE A 291 -1.96 -11.42 17.01
C PHE A 291 -1.95 -12.71 17.83
N TYR A 292 -1.60 -12.69 19.12
CA TYR A 292 -1.80 -13.82 20.02
C TYR A 292 -2.95 -13.47 20.97
N LYS A 293 -4.00 -14.29 20.96
CA LYS A 293 -5.07 -14.26 21.97
C LYS A 293 -4.61 -14.85 23.31
N ASP A 294 -3.33 -15.18 23.46
CA ASP A 294 -2.76 -15.61 24.73
C ASP A 294 -2.20 -14.42 25.49
N THR A 295 -2.77 -14.21 26.66
CA THR A 295 -2.34 -13.34 27.76
C THR A 295 -1.06 -13.83 28.43
N SER A 296 -0.11 -14.39 27.69
CA SER A 296 1.24 -14.64 28.21
C SER A 296 2.01 -13.33 28.16
N GLY A 297 1.90 -12.54 29.23
CA GLY A 297 2.72 -11.35 29.42
C GLY A 297 4.18 -11.71 29.20
N LEU A 298 4.82 -11.09 28.22
CA LEU A 298 6.25 -11.22 28.03
C LEU A 298 6.92 -10.48 29.20
N THR A 299 7.33 -11.20 30.24
CA THR A 299 8.19 -10.63 31.29
C THR A 299 9.56 -10.40 30.71
N VAL A 300 9.80 -9.20 30.18
CA VAL A 300 11.11 -8.83 29.68
C VAL A 300 11.85 -7.99 30.71
N SER A 301 13.12 -8.35 30.92
CA SER A 301 14.09 -7.77 31.86
C SER A 301 14.14 -6.23 31.84
N SER A 302 14.66 -5.62 32.91
CA SER A 302 14.84 -4.19 33.16
C SER A 302 15.39 -3.37 31.97
N THR A 303 16.11 -4.01 31.05
CA THR A 303 16.60 -3.39 29.80
C THR A 303 15.45 -2.89 28.90
N VAL A 304 14.31 -3.57 28.89
CA VAL A 304 13.14 -3.19 28.08
C VAL A 304 12.41 -2.00 28.68
N TYR A 305 12.36 -1.93 30.00
CA TYR A 305 11.83 -0.78 30.72
C TYR A 305 12.60 0.48 30.30
N PHE A 306 13.94 0.48 30.36
CA PHE A 306 14.74 1.63 29.91
C PHE A 306 14.53 1.99 28.43
N MET A 307 14.41 0.99 27.54
CA MET A 307 14.18 1.25 26.11
C MET A 307 12.78 1.82 25.82
N ALA A 308 11.75 1.34 26.51
CA ALA A 308 10.40 1.85 26.36
C ALA A 308 10.26 3.25 26.99
N VAL A 309 10.92 3.50 28.12
CA VAL A 309 11.04 4.83 28.74
C VAL A 309 11.70 5.82 27.79
N LEU A 310 12.81 5.43 27.12
CA LEU A 310 13.47 6.25 26.12
C LEU A 310 12.53 6.58 24.95
N LEU A 311 11.78 5.60 24.44
CA LEU A 311 10.76 5.83 23.41
C LEU A 311 9.72 6.85 23.87
N PHE A 312 9.17 6.67 25.07
CA PHE A 312 8.13 7.54 25.59
C PHE A 312 8.61 8.95 25.91
N HIS A 313 9.84 9.09 26.41
CA HIS A 313 10.49 10.37 26.63
C HIS A 313 10.73 11.10 25.30
N ALA A 314 11.23 10.38 24.29
CA ALA A 314 11.42 10.93 22.94
C ALA A 314 10.08 11.34 22.27
N ILE A 315 9.02 10.53 22.41
CA ILE A 315 7.68 10.88 21.91
C ILE A 315 7.14 12.12 22.63
N THR A 316 7.30 12.18 23.96
CA THR A 316 6.83 13.33 24.75
C THR A 316 7.57 14.60 24.34
N LEU A 317 8.91 14.55 24.22
CA LEU A 317 9.75 15.63 23.70
C LEU A 317 9.38 16.03 22.27
N CYS A 318 9.06 15.07 21.41
CA CYS A 318 8.61 15.32 20.04
C CYS A 318 7.24 16.01 20.01
N LEU A 319 6.31 15.62 20.88
CA LEU A 319 4.98 16.22 20.98
C LEU A 319 5.02 17.63 21.60
N THR A 320 5.87 17.88 22.61
CA THR A 320 6.12 19.23 23.12
C THR A 320 6.86 20.10 22.11
N CYS A 321 7.78 19.53 21.32
CA CYS A 321 8.44 20.24 20.22
C CYS A 321 7.45 20.59 19.08
N GLN A 322 6.54 19.67 18.72
CA GLN A 322 5.45 19.93 17.75
C GLN A 322 4.43 20.96 18.23
N LYS A 323 4.14 21.02 19.54
CA LYS A 323 3.31 22.08 20.13
C LYS A 323 4.00 23.46 20.12
N ASN A 324 5.33 23.49 20.10
CA ASN A 324 6.12 24.71 20.25
C ASN A 324 6.82 25.22 18.97
N ARG A 325 6.67 24.58 17.79
CA ARG A 325 7.35 25.05 16.57
C ARG A 325 6.50 24.86 15.28
N TYR A 326 6.30 25.79 14.33
CA TYR A 326 7.04 27.00 13.92
C TYR A 326 8.51 26.97 14.34
N ASP A 327 9.38 26.40 13.49
CA ASP A 327 10.85 26.24 13.62
C ASP A 327 11.44 24.85 13.90
N CYS A 328 11.02 23.81 13.19
CA CYS A 328 11.96 22.71 12.91
C CYS A 328 12.06 22.54 11.39
N ARG A 329 13.01 23.27 10.79
CA ARG A 329 13.58 22.97 9.48
C ARG A 329 14.83 22.12 9.64
#